data_AF-A0A936TP90-F1
#
_entry.id   AF-A0A936TP90-F1
#
_cell.length_a   1.000
_cell.length_b   1.000
_cell.length_c   1.000
_cell.angle_alpha   90.00
_cell.angle_beta   90.00
_cell.angle_gamma   90.00
#
_symmetry.space_group_name_H-M   'P 1'
#
loop_
_entity.id
_entity.type
_entity.pdbx_description
1 polymer ?
#
loop_
_entity_poly.entity_id
_entity_poly.type
_entity_poly.pdbx_seq_one_letter_code
_entity_poly.pdbx_strand_id
1 'polypeptide(L)'
;MPTAAMTDLIQIILIPLLSLLPCVLWLWYFSSRSRYKRPAVTVLAVTFLLGAVSTIPALAFNLAGQSIFIDLFGRTQLSHLMVLFFVVGPIEEMVKLLVVYLYAYRRPEFDEPLDGVIYSATAALGFAAIENVVYLAQNDPMLVLLRGPLSNPGHALFSAVWGLSLSRAKATPNLLRERAPVILGGWLAASLLHSLFDILLVASSRVSILFFALLVAAMVGLFFWVRSRIKYHSETSPHREGTLLLPLRRYCNECGAKGTGGMRCNKCGAFIPEPEELQLCPICSTHQRPGAKFCARCGANIKLPARETLDTRPHFVSVKSSGQDRIAYVLNADEILIGRTLNNGFVIEHPSVSKKHARIVAEGEAYSVFDLGSSNGTFVNGKRISEAKLVDGCEVRFGRANYVYRAHSPTTEPGASVTG
;
A
#
# COMPACT_ATOMS: atom_id res chain seq x y z
N MET A 1 52.76 14.07 -12.89
CA MET A 1 52.23 13.66 -11.56
C MET A 1 51.18 14.68 -11.17
N PRO A 2 49.94 14.28 -10.82
CA PRO A 2 48.95 15.24 -10.32
C PRO A 2 49.48 15.85 -9.02
N THR A 3 49.27 17.16 -8.82
CA THR A 3 49.62 17.84 -7.57
C THR A 3 48.68 17.40 -6.44
N ALA A 4 49.11 17.51 -5.18
CA ALA A 4 48.30 17.12 -4.01
C ALA A 4 46.90 17.79 -4.02
N ALA A 5 46.82 19.05 -4.49
CA ALA A 5 45.56 19.78 -4.65
C ALA A 5 44.63 19.19 -5.73
N MET A 6 45.18 18.63 -6.82
CA MET A 6 44.38 17.91 -7.83
C MET A 6 43.84 16.59 -7.29
N THR A 7 44.63 15.85 -6.50
CA THR A 7 44.15 14.62 -5.84
C THR A 7 43.05 14.91 -4.82
N ASP A 8 43.15 16.01 -4.06
CA ASP A 8 42.12 16.41 -3.10
C ASP A 8 40.82 16.83 -3.80
N LEU A 9 40.91 17.58 -4.91
CA LEU A 9 39.74 17.99 -5.69
C LEU A 9 39.00 16.79 -6.31
N ILE A 10 39.75 15.81 -6.82
CA ILE A 10 39.20 14.57 -7.37
C ILE A 10 38.48 13.77 -6.28
N GLN A 11 39.07 13.64 -5.09
CA GLN A 11 38.46 12.86 -4.01
C GLN A 11 37.25 13.54 -3.37
N ILE A 12 37.30 14.86 -3.17
CA ILE A 12 36.25 15.58 -2.43
C ILE A 12 35.06 15.93 -3.33
N ILE A 13 35.27 16.18 -4.63
CA ILE A 13 34.22 16.67 -5.53
C ILE A 13 33.88 15.67 -6.63
N LEU A 14 34.88 15.16 -7.35
CA LEU A 14 34.63 14.34 -8.55
C LEU A 14 34.04 12.96 -8.19
N ILE A 15 34.59 12.29 -7.17
CA ILE A 15 34.12 10.96 -6.73
C ILE A 15 32.65 10.99 -6.27
N PRO A 16 32.23 11.88 -5.35
CA PRO A 16 30.82 11.99 -4.97
C PRO A 16 29.91 12.32 -6.15
N LEU A 17 30.35 13.17 -7.07
CA LEU A 17 29.57 13.55 -8.24
C LEU A 17 29.38 12.39 -9.22
N LEU A 18 30.43 11.60 -9.48
CA LEU A 18 30.37 10.40 -10.32
C LEU A 18 29.49 9.30 -9.70
N SER A 19 29.47 9.19 -8.37
CA SER A 19 28.58 8.28 -7.65
C SER A 19 27.11 8.73 -7.71
N LEU A 20 26.86 10.02 -7.45
CA LEU A 20 25.52 10.56 -7.29
C LEU A 20 24.75 10.69 -8.60
N LEU A 21 25.44 11.04 -9.70
CA LEU A 21 24.79 11.31 -10.98
C LEU A 21 23.96 10.11 -11.51
N PRO A 22 24.50 8.88 -11.59
CA PRO A 22 23.70 7.71 -11.96
C PRO A 22 22.52 7.48 -11.01
N CYS A 23 22.70 7.71 -9.70
CA CYS A 23 21.64 7.55 -8.72
C CYS A 23 20.48 8.52 -8.97
N VAL A 24 20.79 9.78 -9.28
CA VAL A 24 19.79 10.80 -9.63
C VAL A 24 19.07 10.46 -10.94
N LEU A 25 19.80 9.99 -11.96
CA LEU A 25 19.21 9.58 -13.24
C LEU A 25 18.25 8.39 -13.08
N TRP A 26 18.63 7.39 -12.29
CA TRP A 26 17.76 6.27 -11.97
C TRP A 26 16.57 6.68 -11.10
N LEU A 27 16.78 7.54 -10.11
CA LEU A 27 15.69 8.07 -9.29
C LEU A 27 14.66 8.81 -10.16
N TRP A 28 15.13 9.64 -11.09
CA TRP A 28 14.28 10.29 -12.09
C TRP A 28 13.59 9.27 -12.99
N TYR A 29 14.30 8.22 -13.44
CA TYR A 29 13.70 7.15 -14.24
C TYR A 29 12.52 6.51 -13.52
N PHE A 30 12.67 6.11 -12.24
CA PHE A 30 11.60 5.45 -11.48
C PHE A 30 10.46 6.41 -11.13
N SER A 31 10.77 7.62 -10.65
CA SER A 31 9.76 8.60 -10.24
C SER A 31 8.93 9.11 -11.41
N SER A 32 9.53 9.27 -12.60
CA SER A 32 8.83 9.64 -13.84
C SER A 32 7.89 8.54 -14.38
N ARG A 33 7.91 7.32 -13.83
CA ARG A 33 6.95 6.27 -14.22
C ARG A 33 5.62 6.39 -13.51
N SER A 34 5.52 7.12 -12.40
CA SER A 34 4.20 7.46 -11.89
C SER A 34 3.59 8.59 -12.73
N ARG A 35 2.70 8.18 -13.62
CA ARG A 35 2.08 9.06 -14.63
C ARG A 35 0.95 9.91 -14.07
N TYR A 36 0.23 9.39 -13.09
CA TYR A 36 -1.04 9.94 -12.65
C TYR A 36 -0.98 10.64 -11.30
N LYS A 37 -0.01 10.28 -10.46
CA LYS A 37 0.29 10.94 -9.20
C LYS A 37 1.79 11.20 -9.11
N ARG A 38 2.19 12.46 -8.97
CA ARG A 38 3.62 12.74 -8.74
C ARG A 38 3.99 12.37 -7.31
N PRO A 39 5.05 11.56 -7.08
CA PRO A 39 5.52 11.27 -5.73
C PRO A 39 5.95 12.55 -5.02
N ALA A 40 5.68 12.65 -3.71
CA ALA A 40 6.07 13.81 -2.94
C ALA A 40 7.60 13.92 -2.85
N VAL A 41 8.14 15.04 -3.32
CA VAL A 41 9.60 15.28 -3.38
C VAL A 41 10.23 15.18 -1.99
N THR A 42 9.52 15.62 -0.94
CA THR A 42 9.96 15.52 0.46
C THR A 42 10.09 14.06 0.91
N VAL A 43 9.14 13.20 0.55
CA VAL A 43 9.20 11.77 0.88
C VAL A 43 10.34 11.10 0.12
N LEU A 44 10.55 11.44 -1.16
CA LEU A 44 11.69 10.94 -1.93
C LEU A 44 13.02 11.37 -1.31
N ALA A 45 13.19 12.67 -1.02
CA ALA A 45 14.43 13.21 -0.47
C ALA A 45 14.79 12.59 0.88
N VAL A 46 13.83 12.51 1.82
CA VAL A 46 14.08 11.90 3.13
C VAL A 46 14.33 10.40 3.01
N THR A 47 13.60 9.69 2.14
CA THR A 47 13.83 8.25 1.91
C THR A 47 15.23 8.00 1.33
N PHE A 48 15.69 8.85 0.41
CA PHE A 48 17.03 8.79 -0.17
C PHE A 48 18.09 9.01 0.91
N LEU A 49 17.95 10.05 1.73
CA LEU A 49 18.89 10.35 2.83
C LEU A 49 18.92 9.23 3.88
N LEU A 50 17.76 8.70 4.27
CA LEU A 50 17.70 7.57 5.19
C LEU A 50 18.31 6.30 4.60
N GLY A 51 18.17 6.08 3.28
CA GLY A 51 18.87 5.01 2.56
C GLY A 51 20.38 5.19 2.54
N ALA A 52 20.87 6.42 2.37
CA ALA A 52 22.29 6.74 2.49
C ALA A 52 22.81 6.46 3.92
N VAL A 53 22.08 6.90 4.94
CA VAL A 53 22.44 6.68 6.35
C VAL A 53 22.40 5.20 6.73
N SER A 54 21.52 4.39 6.12
CA SER A 54 21.43 2.96 6.42
C SER A 54 22.64 2.12 5.97
N THR A 55 23.58 2.72 5.22
CA THR A 55 24.91 2.10 4.98
C THR A 55 25.72 1.91 6.27
N ILE A 56 25.54 2.76 7.28
CA ILE A 56 26.26 2.66 8.56
C ILE A 56 25.88 1.38 9.31
N PRO A 57 24.59 1.11 9.62
CA PRO A 57 24.22 -0.15 10.25
C PRO A 57 24.48 -1.36 9.34
N ALA A 58 24.35 -1.23 8.01
CA ALA A 58 24.74 -2.31 7.09
C ALA A 58 26.21 -2.70 7.25
N LEU A 59 27.12 -1.71 7.25
CA LEU A 59 28.54 -1.94 7.45
C LEU A 59 28.82 -2.65 8.78
N ALA A 60 28.22 -2.17 9.87
CA ALA A 60 28.39 -2.78 11.19
C ALA A 60 27.93 -4.25 11.22
N PHE A 61 26.74 -4.54 10.68
CA PHE A 61 26.23 -5.91 10.63
C PHE A 61 26.99 -6.80 9.64
N ASN A 62 27.44 -6.26 8.51
CA ASN A 62 28.25 -6.99 7.55
C ASN A 62 29.61 -7.38 8.15
N LEU A 63 30.28 -6.47 8.85
CA LEU A 63 31.55 -6.75 9.54
C LEU A 63 31.39 -7.81 10.63
N ALA A 64 30.34 -7.70 11.45
CA ALA A 64 30.04 -8.67 12.50
C ALA A 64 29.69 -10.05 11.92
N GLY A 65 28.88 -10.10 10.86
CA GLY A 65 28.56 -11.34 10.17
C GLY A 65 29.81 -11.97 9.54
N GLN A 66 30.65 -11.15 8.90
CA GLN A 66 31.89 -11.61 8.29
C GLN A 66 32.85 -12.21 9.34
N SER A 67 33.02 -11.57 10.50
CA SER A 67 33.90 -12.10 11.55
C SER A 67 33.43 -13.46 12.04
N ILE A 68 32.12 -13.64 12.28
CA ILE A 68 31.54 -14.93 12.70
C ILE A 68 31.86 -16.04 11.70
N PHE A 69 31.67 -15.79 10.40
CA PHE A 69 31.97 -16.80 9.37
C PHE A 69 33.46 -17.10 9.25
N ILE A 70 34.33 -16.09 9.33
CA ILE A 70 35.78 -16.28 9.29
C ILE A 70 36.26 -17.08 10.51
N ASP A 71 35.72 -16.82 11.70
CA ASP A 71 36.09 -17.54 12.92
C ASP A 71 35.65 -19.01 12.86
N LEU A 72 34.49 -19.29 12.25
CA LEU A 72 33.95 -20.66 12.12
C LEU A 72 34.59 -21.47 10.98
N PHE A 73 34.87 -20.85 9.84
CA PHE A 73 35.25 -21.55 8.59
C PHE A 73 36.62 -21.14 8.04
N GLY A 74 37.34 -20.26 8.75
CA GLY A 74 38.62 -19.71 8.33
C GLY A 74 38.53 -18.73 7.16
N ARG A 75 39.68 -18.16 6.77
CA ARG A 75 39.79 -17.25 5.62
C ARG A 75 39.87 -18.02 4.30
N THR A 76 38.80 -18.73 3.95
CA THR A 76 38.70 -19.54 2.73
C THR A 76 37.83 -18.87 1.67
N GLN A 77 38.00 -19.27 0.39
CA GLN A 77 37.13 -18.81 -0.69
C GLN A 77 35.66 -19.18 -0.45
N LEU A 78 35.41 -20.36 0.14
CA LEU A 78 34.07 -20.80 0.49
C LEU A 78 33.46 -19.89 1.56
N SER A 79 34.19 -19.56 2.63
CA SER A 79 33.73 -18.62 3.65
C SER A 79 33.38 -17.26 3.05
N HIS A 80 34.16 -16.76 2.09
CA HIS A 80 33.85 -15.50 1.41
C HIS A 80 32.52 -15.57 0.63
N LEU A 81 32.28 -16.65 -0.12
CA LEU A 81 31.02 -16.85 -0.83
C LEU A 81 29.83 -16.99 0.13
N MET A 82 30.02 -17.65 1.28
CA MET A 82 28.99 -17.77 2.31
C MET A 82 28.64 -16.40 2.92
N VAL A 83 29.63 -15.54 3.16
CA VAL A 83 29.40 -14.17 3.65
C VAL A 83 28.60 -13.37 2.63
N LEU A 84 28.96 -13.40 1.34
CA LEU A 84 28.16 -12.72 0.31
C LEU A 84 26.72 -13.22 0.29
N PHE A 85 26.52 -14.55 0.43
CA PHE A 85 25.19 -15.15 0.32
C PHE A 85 24.30 -14.95 1.54
N PHE A 86 24.82 -15.20 2.74
CA PHE A 86 24.04 -15.24 3.98
C PHE A 86 24.09 -13.93 4.77
N VAL A 87 25.08 -13.06 4.50
CA VAL A 87 25.32 -11.85 5.28
C VAL A 87 25.03 -10.63 4.41
N VAL A 88 25.86 -10.36 3.39
CA VAL A 88 25.84 -9.08 2.64
C VAL A 88 24.48 -8.82 1.99
N GLY A 89 24.05 -9.66 1.04
CA GLY A 89 22.78 -9.48 0.33
C GLY A 89 21.56 -9.36 1.28
N PRO A 90 21.36 -10.30 2.22
CA PRO A 90 20.24 -10.24 3.17
C PRO A 90 20.23 -9.00 4.07
N ILE A 91 21.38 -8.62 4.63
CA ILE A 91 21.47 -7.50 5.57
C ILE A 91 21.25 -6.17 4.85
N GLU A 92 21.87 -5.99 3.69
CA GLU A 92 21.71 -4.77 2.92
C GLU A 92 20.27 -4.55 2.45
N GLU A 93 19.61 -5.59 1.93
CA GLU A 93 18.21 -5.48 1.55
C GLU A 93 17.30 -5.28 2.78
N MET A 94 17.65 -5.88 3.93
CA MET A 94 16.89 -5.69 5.17
C MET A 94 16.93 -4.24 5.65
N VAL A 95 18.11 -3.62 5.72
CA VAL A 95 18.21 -2.24 6.23
C VAL A 95 17.52 -1.23 5.30
N LYS A 96 17.60 -1.44 3.98
CA LYS A 96 16.88 -0.62 2.97
C LYS A 96 15.37 -0.80 3.10
N LEU A 97 14.91 -2.04 3.28
CA LEU A 97 13.51 -2.34 3.55
C LEU A 97 13.03 -1.67 4.84
N LEU A 98 13.81 -1.74 5.92
CA LEU A 98 13.46 -1.11 7.19
C LEU A 98 13.34 0.41 7.06
N VAL A 99 14.20 1.08 6.30
CA VAL A 99 14.05 2.52 6.01
C VAL A 99 12.68 2.81 5.40
N VAL A 100 12.30 2.09 4.34
CA VAL A 100 11.02 2.32 3.66
C VAL A 100 9.84 1.91 4.55
N TYR A 101 9.94 0.78 5.24
CA TYR A 101 8.91 0.30 6.14
C TYR A 101 8.68 1.25 7.31
N LEU A 102 9.74 1.79 7.92
CA LEU A 102 9.70 2.68 9.06
C LEU A 102 9.20 4.08 8.68
N TYR A 103 9.64 4.61 7.55
CA TYR A 103 9.30 5.97 7.10
C TYR A 103 8.21 5.98 6.02
N ALA A 104 8.57 5.74 4.75
CA ALA A 104 7.69 5.96 3.59
C ALA A 104 6.38 5.15 3.65
N TYR A 105 6.43 3.91 4.13
CA TYR A 105 5.26 3.04 4.24
C TYR A 105 4.20 3.56 5.22
N ARG A 106 4.57 4.40 6.20
CA ARG A 106 3.64 5.02 7.16
C ARG A 106 3.04 6.33 6.66
N ARG A 107 3.50 6.84 5.53
CA ARG A 107 3.07 8.11 4.95
C ARG A 107 1.75 7.95 4.18
N PRO A 108 0.82 8.92 4.25
CA PRO A 108 -0.39 8.90 3.42
C PRO A 108 -0.06 8.95 1.92
N GLU A 109 1.11 9.48 1.56
CA GLU A 109 1.63 9.50 0.20
C GLU A 109 2.00 8.10 -0.35
N PHE A 110 1.93 7.03 0.45
CA PHE A 110 2.04 5.64 -0.01
C PHE A 110 0.63 5.05 -0.17
N ASP A 111 0.03 5.27 -1.34
CA ASP A 111 -1.37 4.95 -1.62
C ASP A 111 -1.61 4.25 -2.97
N GLU A 112 -0.57 4.05 -3.81
CA GLU A 112 -0.66 3.28 -5.04
C GLU A 112 0.35 2.12 -5.10
N PRO A 113 0.07 1.03 -5.84
CA PRO A 113 0.98 -0.11 -5.91
C PRO A 113 2.39 0.23 -6.41
N LEU A 114 2.51 1.25 -7.26
CA LEU A 114 3.79 1.69 -7.81
C LEU A 114 4.67 2.40 -6.77
N ASP A 115 4.08 2.99 -5.72
CA ASP A 115 4.80 3.69 -4.65
C ASP A 115 5.83 2.79 -3.96
N GLY A 116 5.48 1.51 -3.76
CA GLY A 116 6.41 0.54 -3.18
C GLY A 116 7.68 0.35 -4.00
N VAL A 117 7.58 0.37 -5.34
CA VAL A 117 8.75 0.29 -6.23
C VAL A 117 9.54 1.59 -6.22
N ILE A 118 8.85 2.73 -6.26
CA ILE A 118 9.51 4.04 -6.30
C ILE A 118 10.29 4.29 -5.00
N TYR A 119 9.65 4.10 -3.83
CA TYR A 119 10.30 4.36 -2.55
C TYR A 119 11.38 3.34 -2.22
N SER A 120 11.23 2.06 -2.61
CA SER A 120 12.29 1.07 -2.44
C SER A 120 13.51 1.37 -3.31
N ALA A 121 13.30 1.69 -4.59
CA ALA A 121 14.37 2.15 -5.47
C ALA A 121 15.04 3.42 -4.92
N THR A 122 14.27 4.35 -4.35
CA THR A 122 14.80 5.58 -3.76
C THR A 122 15.72 5.31 -2.58
N ALA A 123 15.33 4.45 -1.64
CA ALA A 123 16.18 4.06 -0.51
C ALA A 123 17.45 3.33 -1.00
N ALA A 124 17.30 2.45 -1.99
CA ALA A 124 18.42 1.69 -2.55
C ALA A 124 19.42 2.58 -3.30
N LEU A 125 18.97 3.59 -4.03
CA LEU A 125 19.84 4.54 -4.73
C LEU A 125 20.58 5.48 -3.76
N GLY A 126 19.95 5.83 -2.63
CA GLY A 126 20.60 6.54 -1.54
C GLY A 126 21.71 5.70 -0.90
N PHE A 127 21.43 4.43 -0.64
CA PHE A 127 22.42 3.47 -0.15
C PHE A 127 23.61 3.33 -1.12
N ALA A 128 23.31 3.09 -2.40
CA ALA A 128 24.31 2.94 -3.46
C ALA A 128 25.18 4.20 -3.64
N ALA A 129 24.62 5.40 -3.40
CA ALA A 129 25.37 6.65 -3.51
C ALA A 129 26.54 6.69 -2.52
N ILE A 130 26.35 6.23 -1.27
CA ILE A 130 27.42 6.17 -0.27
C ILE A 130 28.35 4.99 -0.53
N GLU A 131 27.80 3.82 -0.85
CA GLU A 131 28.59 2.62 -1.13
C GLU A 131 29.59 2.85 -2.28
N ASN A 132 29.14 3.44 -3.39
CA ASN A 132 30.00 3.75 -4.52
C ASN A 132 31.05 4.82 -4.19
N VAL A 133 30.77 5.78 -3.29
CA VAL A 133 31.78 6.76 -2.85
C VAL A 133 32.90 6.05 -2.11
N VAL A 134 32.54 5.17 -1.16
CA VAL A 134 33.52 4.36 -0.41
C VAL A 134 34.32 3.47 -1.37
N TYR A 135 33.64 2.84 -2.34
CA TYR A 135 34.29 1.99 -3.32
C TYR A 135 35.24 2.76 -4.24
N LEU A 136 34.82 3.91 -4.77
CA LEU A 136 35.63 4.81 -5.61
C LEU A 136 36.85 5.35 -4.87
N ALA A 137 36.72 5.62 -3.56
CA ALA A 137 37.83 6.10 -2.75
C ALA A 137 38.91 5.02 -2.52
N GLN A 138 38.54 3.74 -2.62
CA GLN A 138 39.42 2.60 -2.32
C GLN A 138 39.93 1.86 -3.56
N ASN A 139 39.37 2.12 -4.74
CA ASN A 139 39.65 1.36 -5.98
C ASN A 139 39.97 2.28 -7.16
N ASP A 140 40.53 1.70 -8.22
CA ASP A 140 40.80 2.42 -9.47
C ASP A 140 39.49 2.98 -10.09
N PRO A 141 39.43 4.28 -10.42
CA PRO A 141 38.27 4.91 -11.08
C PRO A 141 37.81 4.20 -12.37
N MET A 142 38.72 3.56 -13.13
CA MET A 142 38.37 2.80 -14.34
C MET A 142 37.52 1.58 -14.04
N LEU A 143 37.74 0.93 -12.89
CA LEU A 143 36.93 -0.23 -12.47
C LEU A 143 35.47 0.16 -12.19
N VAL A 144 35.26 1.42 -11.80
CA VAL A 144 33.93 1.97 -11.49
C VAL A 144 33.16 2.36 -12.73
N LEU A 145 33.81 2.80 -13.80
CA LEU A 145 33.14 2.99 -15.10
C LEU A 145 32.58 1.66 -15.64
N LEU A 146 33.24 0.54 -15.35
CA LEU A 146 32.78 -0.79 -15.76
C LEU A 146 31.67 -1.35 -14.86
N ARG A 147 31.74 -1.08 -13.54
CA ARG A 147 30.81 -1.60 -12.52
C ARG A 147 29.57 -0.74 -12.30
N GLY A 148 29.71 0.58 -12.35
CA GLY A 148 28.66 1.57 -12.08
C GLY A 148 27.36 1.37 -12.89
N PRO A 149 27.42 1.01 -14.19
CA PRO A 149 26.24 0.71 -15.00
C PRO A 149 25.48 -0.56 -14.58
N LEU A 150 26.09 -1.45 -13.79
CA LEU A 150 25.49 -2.70 -13.32
C LEU A 150 25.06 -2.61 -11.86
N SER A 151 25.91 -2.05 -10.99
CA SER A 151 25.67 -1.99 -9.53
C SER A 151 24.49 -1.07 -9.19
N ASN A 152 24.46 0.15 -9.74
CA ASN A 152 23.42 1.15 -9.44
C ASN A 152 22.00 0.70 -9.82
N PRO A 153 21.74 0.26 -11.06
CA PRO A 153 20.45 -0.34 -11.38
C PRO A 153 20.21 -1.64 -10.60
N GLY A 154 21.26 -2.41 -10.29
CA GLY A 154 21.20 -3.60 -9.43
C GLY A 154 20.46 -3.31 -8.12
N HIS A 155 20.97 -2.39 -7.30
CA HIS A 155 20.35 -2.04 -6.02
C HIS A 155 18.88 -1.63 -6.17
N ALA A 156 18.58 -0.76 -7.15
CA ALA A 156 17.21 -0.31 -7.37
C ALA A 156 16.28 -1.46 -7.82
N LEU A 157 16.76 -2.37 -8.67
CA LEU A 157 15.98 -3.49 -9.21
C LEU A 157 15.76 -4.60 -8.17
N PHE A 158 16.77 -4.93 -7.35
CA PHE A 158 16.59 -5.88 -6.25
C PHE A 158 15.59 -5.34 -5.23
N SER A 159 15.75 -4.07 -4.83
CA SER A 159 14.85 -3.44 -3.88
C SER A 159 13.43 -3.23 -4.43
N ALA A 160 13.26 -3.11 -5.75
CA ALA A 160 11.93 -3.10 -6.37
C ALA A 160 11.13 -4.40 -6.09
N VAL A 161 11.80 -5.54 -5.92
CA VAL A 161 11.15 -6.84 -5.64
C VAL A 161 10.44 -6.83 -4.29
N TRP A 162 11.12 -6.46 -3.21
CA TRP A 162 10.46 -6.32 -1.91
C TRP A 162 9.55 -5.09 -1.85
N GLY A 163 9.81 -4.06 -2.65
CA GLY A 163 8.92 -2.91 -2.83
C GLY A 163 7.52 -3.30 -3.34
N LEU A 164 7.45 -4.18 -4.34
CA LEU A 164 6.19 -4.78 -4.81
C LEU A 164 5.48 -5.57 -3.70
N SER A 165 6.23 -6.31 -2.89
CA SER A 165 5.68 -7.04 -1.75
C SER A 165 5.14 -6.10 -0.66
N LEU A 166 5.80 -4.97 -0.39
CA LEU A 166 5.27 -3.95 0.52
C LEU A 166 3.94 -3.37 0.01
N SER A 167 3.84 -3.05 -1.29
CA SER A 167 2.59 -2.60 -1.89
C SER A 167 1.47 -3.64 -1.75
N ARG A 168 1.78 -4.92 -1.98
CA ARG A 168 0.82 -6.02 -1.77
C ARG A 168 0.41 -6.14 -0.31
N ALA A 169 1.36 -6.05 0.62
CA ALA A 169 1.08 -6.08 2.06
C ALA A 169 0.26 -4.87 2.53
N LYS A 170 0.40 -3.70 1.90
CA LYS A 170 -0.46 -2.53 2.19
C LYS A 170 -1.92 -2.79 1.80
N ALA A 171 -2.14 -3.57 0.74
CA ALA A 171 -3.46 -3.94 0.24
C ALA A 171 -4.11 -5.13 0.98
N THR A 172 -3.35 -5.89 1.78
CA THR A 172 -3.91 -6.94 2.64
C THR A 172 -4.40 -6.37 3.98
N PRO A 173 -5.36 -7.03 4.66
CA PRO A 173 -5.78 -6.67 6.01
C PRO A 173 -4.61 -6.37 6.94
N ASN A 174 -4.79 -5.40 7.85
CA ASN A 174 -3.73 -4.96 8.78
C ASN A 174 -3.54 -5.94 9.95
N LEU A 175 -3.30 -7.20 9.61
CA LEU A 175 -3.04 -8.29 10.53
C LEU A 175 -1.60 -8.78 10.29
N LEU A 176 -0.82 -8.87 11.36
CA LEU A 176 0.58 -9.29 11.28
C LEU A 176 0.72 -10.66 10.58
N ARG A 177 -0.16 -11.61 10.91
CA ARG A 177 -0.19 -12.96 10.33
C ARG A 177 -0.36 -12.97 8.81
N GLU A 178 -1.03 -11.97 8.24
CA GLU A 178 -1.27 -11.89 6.79
C GLU A 178 -0.19 -11.08 6.07
N ARG A 179 0.32 -10.00 6.70
CA ARG A 179 1.32 -9.11 6.09
C ARG A 179 2.74 -9.67 6.17
N ALA A 180 3.11 -10.24 7.31
CA ALA A 180 4.45 -10.77 7.55
C ALA A 180 4.95 -11.73 6.46
N PRO A 181 4.20 -12.79 6.05
CA PRO A 181 4.69 -13.71 5.02
C PRO A 181 4.89 -13.05 3.66
N VAL A 182 4.08 -12.05 3.30
CA VAL A 182 4.22 -11.32 2.03
C VAL A 182 5.50 -10.48 2.01
N ILE A 183 5.74 -9.74 3.10
CA ILE A 183 6.94 -8.91 3.26
C ILE A 183 8.19 -9.80 3.31
N LEU A 184 8.15 -10.86 4.13
CA LEU A 184 9.25 -11.82 4.27
C LEU A 184 9.59 -12.47 2.94
N GLY A 185 8.59 -12.91 2.17
CA GLY A 185 8.80 -13.51 0.85
C GLY A 185 9.44 -12.53 -0.15
N GLY A 186 9.06 -11.25 -0.10
CA GLY A 186 9.70 -10.20 -0.90
C GLY A 186 11.17 -9.97 -0.54
N TRP A 187 11.45 -9.86 0.76
CA TRP A 187 12.82 -9.69 1.26
C TRP A 187 13.71 -10.88 0.92
N LEU A 188 13.24 -12.13 1.14
CA LEU A 188 14.01 -13.33 0.80
C LEU A 188 14.32 -13.40 -0.70
N ALA A 189 13.35 -13.08 -1.56
CA ALA A 189 13.55 -13.07 -3.01
C ALA A 189 14.58 -12.02 -3.45
N ALA A 190 14.50 -10.79 -2.91
CA ALA A 190 15.45 -9.73 -3.20
C ALA A 190 16.85 -10.07 -2.68
N SER A 191 16.94 -10.61 -1.47
CA SER A 191 18.20 -11.05 -0.85
C SER A 191 18.88 -12.11 -1.69
N LEU A 192 18.13 -13.12 -2.16
CA LEU A 192 18.65 -14.15 -3.05
C LEU A 192 19.18 -13.56 -4.36
N LEU A 193 18.43 -12.65 -5.00
CA LEU A 193 18.87 -12.02 -6.25
C LEU A 193 20.14 -11.19 -6.07
N HIS A 194 20.23 -10.43 -4.98
CA HIS A 194 21.41 -9.63 -4.63
C HIS A 194 22.63 -10.54 -4.35
N SER A 195 22.47 -11.53 -3.48
CA SER A 195 23.51 -12.52 -3.17
C SER A 195 24.03 -13.26 -4.42
N LEU A 196 23.13 -13.65 -5.33
CA LEU A 196 23.51 -14.29 -6.60
C LEU A 196 24.26 -13.33 -7.52
N PHE A 197 23.86 -12.05 -7.56
CA PHE A 197 24.57 -11.02 -8.31
C PHE A 197 26.00 -10.84 -7.81
N ASP A 198 26.22 -10.75 -6.50
CA ASP A 198 27.55 -10.58 -5.92
C ASP A 198 28.45 -11.78 -6.22
N ILE A 199 27.91 -12.99 -6.12
CA ILE A 199 28.64 -14.22 -6.47
C ILE A 199 29.00 -14.23 -7.96
N LEU A 200 28.07 -13.88 -8.85
CA LEU A 200 28.33 -13.80 -10.28
C LEU A 200 29.34 -12.68 -10.61
N LEU A 201 29.31 -11.57 -9.89
CA LEU A 201 30.25 -10.48 -10.06
C LEU A 201 31.67 -10.94 -9.68
N VAL A 202 31.83 -11.60 -8.53
CA VAL A 202 33.11 -12.20 -8.13
C VAL A 202 33.57 -13.27 -9.13
N ALA A 203 32.68 -14.14 -9.61
CA ALA A 203 33.02 -15.17 -10.60
C ALA A 203 33.45 -14.59 -11.96
N SER A 204 32.73 -13.57 -12.45
CA SER A 204 33.02 -12.90 -13.72
C SER A 204 34.36 -12.16 -13.73
N SER A 205 34.79 -11.63 -12.57
CA SER A 205 36.12 -11.02 -12.44
C SER A 205 37.28 -12.01 -12.55
N ARG A 206 37.02 -13.32 -12.43
CA ARG A 206 38.06 -14.36 -12.34
C ARG A 206 38.20 -15.26 -13.57
N VAL A 207 37.12 -15.63 -14.29
CA VAL A 207 37.21 -16.80 -15.19
C VAL A 207 36.53 -16.74 -16.58
N SER A 208 35.55 -15.91 -16.94
CA SER A 208 35.04 -15.95 -18.34
C SER A 208 34.12 -14.82 -18.76
N ILE A 209 34.25 -14.36 -20.01
CA ILE A 209 33.27 -13.54 -20.74
C ILE A 209 31.85 -14.14 -20.61
N LEU A 210 31.73 -15.47 -20.50
CA LEU A 210 30.46 -16.16 -20.31
C LEU A 210 29.73 -15.74 -19.02
N PHE A 211 30.43 -15.65 -17.89
CA PHE A 211 29.82 -15.28 -16.61
C PHE A 211 29.41 -13.80 -16.60
N PHE A 212 30.22 -12.95 -17.23
CA PHE A 212 29.86 -11.54 -17.42
C PHE A 212 28.61 -11.41 -18.30
N ALA A 213 28.54 -12.15 -19.41
CA ALA A 213 27.36 -12.19 -20.27
C ALA A 213 26.12 -12.72 -19.54
N LEU A 214 26.25 -13.74 -18.69
CA LEU A 214 25.18 -14.26 -17.85
C LEU A 214 24.68 -13.21 -16.85
N LEU A 215 25.60 -12.51 -16.17
CA LEU A 215 25.27 -11.43 -15.24
C LEU A 215 24.50 -10.31 -15.96
N VAL A 216 24.99 -9.86 -17.11
CA VAL A 216 24.31 -8.83 -17.92
C VAL A 216 22.93 -9.33 -18.36
N ALA A 217 22.80 -10.56 -18.85
CA ALA A 217 21.53 -11.14 -19.25
C ALA A 217 20.53 -11.23 -18.09
N ALA A 218 20.99 -11.64 -16.90
CA ALA A 218 20.18 -11.69 -15.70
C ALA A 218 19.69 -10.29 -15.28
N MET A 219 20.58 -9.29 -15.30
CA MET A 219 20.24 -7.90 -15.01
C MET A 219 19.24 -7.31 -16.01
N VAL A 220 19.43 -7.56 -17.30
CA VAL A 220 18.51 -7.13 -18.36
C VAL A 220 17.16 -7.83 -18.20
N GLY A 221 17.14 -9.13 -17.92
CA GLY A 221 15.92 -9.88 -17.65
C GLY A 221 15.15 -9.34 -16.45
N LEU A 222 15.85 -9.06 -15.34
CA LEU A 222 15.27 -8.45 -14.14
C LEU A 222 14.72 -7.05 -14.45
N PHE A 223 15.47 -6.23 -15.20
CA PHE A 223 15.01 -4.90 -15.63
C PHE A 223 13.71 -4.99 -16.43
N PHE A 224 13.62 -5.88 -17.43
CA PHE A 224 12.40 -6.04 -18.21
C PHE A 224 11.23 -6.58 -17.37
N TRP A 225 11.51 -7.48 -16.42
CA TRP A 225 10.51 -7.96 -15.49
C TRP A 225 9.97 -6.84 -14.59
N VAL A 226 10.85 -6.06 -13.95
CA VAL A 226 10.46 -4.90 -13.11
C VAL A 226 9.71 -3.87 -13.96
N ARG A 227 10.20 -3.56 -15.16
CA ARG A 227 9.53 -2.64 -16.09
C ARG A 227 8.12 -3.11 -16.47
N SER A 228 7.94 -4.41 -16.69
CA SER A 228 6.62 -5.00 -16.96
C SER A 228 5.67 -4.79 -15.77
N ARG A 229 6.17 -4.97 -14.53
CA ARG A 229 5.41 -4.68 -13.30
C ARG A 229 5.11 -3.20 -13.14
N ILE A 230 6.07 -2.31 -13.38
CA ILE A 230 5.86 -0.86 -13.37
C ILE A 230 4.77 -0.45 -14.36
N LYS A 231 4.82 -0.97 -15.59
CA LYS A 231 3.80 -0.69 -16.61
C LYS A 231 2.42 -1.14 -16.14
N TYR A 232 2.32 -2.38 -15.65
CA TYR A 232 1.07 -2.93 -15.12
C TYR A 232 0.50 -2.08 -13.97
N HIS A 233 1.33 -1.71 -12.99
CA HIS A 233 0.90 -0.92 -11.83
C HIS A 233 0.62 0.54 -12.16
N SER A 234 1.33 1.14 -13.13
CA SER A 234 1.03 2.46 -13.66
C SER A 234 -0.33 2.47 -14.38
N GLU A 235 -0.61 1.45 -15.20
CA GLU A 235 -1.88 1.33 -15.95
C GLU A 235 -3.09 1.01 -15.05
N THR A 236 -2.84 0.41 -13.89
CA THR A 236 -3.85 0.09 -12.87
C THR A 236 -3.82 1.04 -11.67
N SER A 237 -3.12 2.17 -11.79
CA SER A 237 -3.06 3.19 -10.73
C SER A 237 -4.46 3.69 -10.39
N PRO A 238 -4.82 3.83 -9.11
CA PRO A 238 -6.12 4.38 -8.69
C PRO A 238 -6.27 5.88 -9.04
N HIS A 239 -5.18 6.55 -9.41
CA HIS A 239 -5.16 7.98 -9.75
C HIS A 239 -5.34 8.24 -11.25
N ARG A 240 -5.40 7.21 -12.09
CA ARG A 240 -5.60 7.35 -13.53
C ARG A 240 -7.01 7.87 -13.82
N GLU A 241 -7.15 8.90 -14.65
CA GLU A 241 -8.47 9.31 -15.17
C GLU A 241 -9.14 8.13 -15.87
N GLY A 242 -10.38 7.80 -15.47
CA GLY A 242 -11.09 6.57 -15.88
C GLY A 242 -10.81 5.31 -15.04
N THR A 243 -9.94 5.37 -14.02
CA THR A 243 -9.87 4.37 -12.94
C THR A 243 -10.66 4.74 -11.70
N LEU A 244 -11.15 5.99 -11.62
CA LEU A 244 -12.54 6.21 -11.28
C LEU A 244 -13.36 5.60 -12.41
N LEU A 245 -13.60 4.28 -12.30
CA LEU A 245 -14.42 3.42 -13.18
C LEU A 245 -15.10 4.16 -14.32
N LEU A 246 -14.72 3.90 -15.59
CA LEU A 246 -15.54 4.01 -16.82
C LEU A 246 -14.72 3.50 -18.06
N PRO A 247 -15.32 3.04 -19.18
CA PRO A 247 -15.32 1.63 -19.57
C PRO A 247 -15.07 1.37 -21.08
N LEU A 248 -13.89 0.92 -21.52
CA LEU A 248 -13.73 0.47 -22.94
C LEU A 248 -12.87 -0.78 -23.16
N ARG A 249 -12.38 -1.42 -22.08
CA ARG A 249 -11.83 -2.79 -22.17
C ARG A 249 -12.41 -3.60 -21.02
N ARG A 250 -13.38 -4.46 -21.31
CA ARG A 250 -14.06 -5.26 -20.29
C ARG A 250 -13.40 -6.63 -20.18
N TYR A 251 -13.41 -7.18 -18.99
CA TYR A 251 -12.86 -8.51 -18.69
C TYR A 251 -13.96 -9.31 -17.98
N CYS A 252 -14.13 -10.61 -18.31
CA CYS A 252 -15.04 -11.53 -17.62
C CYS A 252 -14.70 -11.53 -16.13
N ASN A 253 -15.71 -11.29 -15.28
CA ASN A 253 -15.51 -11.27 -13.83
C ASN A 253 -15.15 -12.65 -13.26
N GLU A 254 -15.52 -13.73 -13.98
CA GLU A 254 -15.21 -15.10 -13.57
C GLU A 254 -13.82 -15.57 -13.99
N CYS A 255 -13.40 -15.30 -15.24
CA CYS A 255 -12.17 -15.88 -15.80
C CYS A 255 -11.10 -14.85 -16.21
N GLY A 256 -11.40 -13.55 -16.11
CA GLY A 256 -10.48 -12.47 -16.45
C GLY A 256 -10.18 -12.33 -17.95
N ALA A 257 -10.88 -13.03 -18.84
CA ALA A 257 -10.69 -12.89 -20.28
C ALA A 257 -11.29 -11.58 -20.80
N LYS A 258 -10.66 -10.97 -21.80
CA LYS A 258 -11.21 -9.78 -22.47
C LYS A 258 -12.57 -10.10 -23.10
N GLY A 259 -13.50 -9.16 -23.00
CA GLY A 259 -14.81 -9.25 -23.64
C GLY A 259 -15.49 -7.88 -23.75
N THR A 260 -16.70 -7.90 -24.30
CA THR A 260 -17.52 -6.71 -24.55
C THR A 260 -18.71 -6.70 -23.59
N GLY A 261 -19.13 -5.50 -23.21
CA GLY A 261 -20.36 -5.28 -22.44
C GLY A 261 -21.60 -5.85 -23.10
N GLY A 262 -22.58 -6.26 -22.29
CA GLY A 262 -23.86 -6.78 -22.77
C GLY A 262 -23.76 -8.16 -23.43
N MET A 263 -22.57 -8.77 -23.47
CA MET A 263 -22.33 -10.06 -24.12
C MET A 263 -21.84 -11.13 -23.14
N ARG A 264 -22.05 -12.40 -23.49
CA ARG A 264 -21.41 -13.53 -22.80
C ARG A 264 -19.95 -13.58 -23.17
N CYS A 265 -19.09 -13.84 -22.19
CA CYS A 265 -17.67 -13.98 -22.40
C CYS A 265 -17.35 -15.21 -23.26
N ASN A 266 -16.54 -14.99 -24.30
CA ASN A 266 -16.12 -16.03 -25.24
C ASN A 266 -15.26 -17.15 -24.59
N LYS A 267 -14.74 -16.96 -23.37
CA LYS A 267 -13.94 -17.97 -22.65
C LYS A 267 -14.73 -18.70 -21.57
N CYS A 268 -15.53 -17.99 -20.77
CA CYS A 268 -16.19 -18.53 -19.58
C CYS A 268 -17.72 -18.68 -19.74
N GLY A 269 -18.33 -18.10 -20.78
CA GLY A 269 -19.78 -18.03 -20.95
C GLY A 269 -20.53 -17.09 -20.00
N ALA A 270 -19.85 -16.50 -19.01
CA ALA A 270 -20.45 -15.57 -18.05
C ALA A 270 -20.80 -14.22 -18.71
N PHE A 271 -21.91 -13.62 -18.29
CA PHE A 271 -22.38 -12.33 -18.79
C PHE A 271 -21.49 -11.18 -18.32
N ILE A 272 -21.19 -10.24 -19.22
CA ILE A 272 -20.37 -9.05 -18.94
C ILE A 272 -21.31 -7.83 -18.84
N PRO A 273 -21.53 -7.27 -17.64
CA PRO A 273 -22.55 -6.24 -17.45
C PRO A 273 -22.25 -4.89 -18.15
N GLU A 274 -23.31 -4.17 -18.53
CA GLU A 274 -23.30 -2.81 -19.10
C GLU A 274 -22.91 -1.72 -18.06
N PRO A 275 -22.37 -0.54 -18.45
CA PRO A 275 -22.04 0.54 -17.52
C PRO A 275 -23.29 1.09 -16.84
N GLU A 276 -24.42 1.09 -17.56
CA GLU A 276 -25.72 1.43 -16.97
C GLU A 276 -26.17 0.43 -15.91
N GLU A 277 -25.58 -0.77 -15.86
CA GLU A 277 -25.87 -1.79 -14.83
C GLU A 277 -24.96 -1.64 -13.60
N LEU A 278 -23.96 -0.75 -13.60
CA LEU A 278 -23.08 -0.51 -12.45
C LEU A 278 -23.82 0.22 -11.33
N GLN A 279 -23.93 -0.41 -10.16
CA GLN A 279 -24.53 0.21 -8.97
C GLN A 279 -23.57 1.24 -8.35
N LEU A 280 -24.09 2.37 -7.90
CA LEU A 280 -23.29 3.35 -7.15
C LEU A 280 -23.10 2.91 -5.70
N CYS A 281 -21.89 3.11 -5.16
CA CYS A 281 -21.70 2.99 -3.73
C CYS A 281 -22.55 4.04 -3.00
N PRO A 282 -23.39 3.66 -2.02
CA PRO A 282 -24.28 4.60 -1.34
C PRO A 282 -23.53 5.59 -0.42
N ILE A 283 -22.25 5.33 -0.10
CA ILE A 283 -21.45 6.14 0.83
C ILE A 283 -20.58 7.16 0.10
N CYS A 284 -19.93 6.78 -1.00
CA CYS A 284 -18.97 7.64 -1.70
C CYS A 284 -19.29 7.86 -3.18
N SER A 285 -20.47 7.39 -3.62
CA SER A 285 -20.99 7.53 -4.99
C SER A 285 -20.03 7.04 -6.08
N THR A 286 -19.11 6.14 -5.72
CA THR A 286 -18.22 5.52 -6.69
C THR A 286 -18.93 4.33 -7.30
N HIS A 287 -18.99 4.25 -8.64
CA HIS A 287 -19.56 3.09 -9.35
C HIS A 287 -19.00 1.78 -8.80
N GLN A 288 -19.74 0.69 -8.84
CA GLN A 288 -19.33 -0.62 -8.36
C GLN A 288 -19.94 -1.68 -9.27
N ARG A 289 -19.32 -2.86 -9.31
CA ARG A 289 -19.87 -3.98 -10.08
C ARG A 289 -21.24 -4.38 -9.52
N PRO A 290 -22.22 -4.78 -10.36
CA PRO A 290 -23.45 -5.40 -9.89
C PRO A 290 -23.11 -6.59 -8.97
N GLY A 291 -23.75 -6.67 -7.80
CA GLY A 291 -23.52 -7.74 -6.82
C GLY A 291 -22.26 -7.59 -5.94
N ALA A 292 -21.48 -6.51 -6.09
CA ALA A 292 -20.37 -6.21 -5.19
C ALA A 292 -20.85 -6.10 -3.73
N LYS A 293 -20.22 -6.85 -2.81
CA LYS A 293 -20.56 -6.83 -1.38
C LYS A 293 -19.96 -5.60 -0.67
N PHE A 294 -18.82 -5.10 -1.14
CA PHE A 294 -18.10 -3.96 -0.53
C PHE A 294 -17.57 -3.00 -1.59
N CYS A 295 -17.51 -1.72 -1.26
CA CYS A 295 -17.01 -0.65 -2.11
C CYS A 295 -15.50 -0.71 -2.25
N ALA A 296 -15.01 -0.79 -3.48
CA ALA A 296 -13.59 -0.84 -3.78
C ALA A 296 -12.82 0.45 -3.41
N ARG A 297 -13.53 1.56 -3.18
CA ARG A 297 -12.93 2.86 -2.80
C ARG A 297 -12.95 3.12 -1.31
N CYS A 298 -14.11 2.98 -0.66
CA CYS A 298 -14.27 3.34 0.76
C CYS A 298 -14.53 2.15 1.69
N GLY A 299 -14.61 0.92 1.18
CA GLY A 299 -14.85 -0.29 1.97
C GLY A 299 -16.29 -0.48 2.45
N ALA A 300 -17.21 0.44 2.14
CA ALA A 300 -18.61 0.36 2.57
C ALA A 300 -19.34 -0.88 2.02
N ASN A 301 -20.20 -1.51 2.82
CA ASN A 301 -21.05 -2.61 2.35
C ASN A 301 -22.13 -2.07 1.40
N ILE A 302 -22.12 -2.51 0.14
CA ILE A 302 -23.00 -2.00 -0.92
C ILE A 302 -24.34 -2.76 -0.95
N LYS A 303 -24.50 -3.83 -0.16
CA LYS A 303 -25.82 -4.47 0.01
C LYS A 303 -26.81 -3.61 0.82
N LEU A 304 -26.39 -2.44 1.28
CA LEU A 304 -27.27 -1.41 1.82
C LEU A 304 -27.96 -0.70 0.64
N PRO A 305 -29.30 -0.58 0.64
CA PRO A 305 -30.05 -0.14 -0.52
C PRO A 305 -29.88 1.37 -0.81
N ALA A 306 -30.22 1.81 -2.04
CA ALA A 306 -29.97 3.15 -2.58
C ALA A 306 -30.56 4.30 -1.72
N ARG A 307 -30.01 5.52 -1.83
CA ARG A 307 -30.38 6.69 -1.00
C ARG A 307 -31.89 7.01 -0.99
N GLU A 308 -32.61 6.83 -2.11
CA GLU A 308 -34.08 6.95 -2.18
C GLU A 308 -34.84 5.92 -1.34
N THR A 309 -34.23 4.75 -1.09
CA THR A 309 -34.79 3.69 -0.21
C THR A 309 -34.30 3.78 1.23
N LEU A 310 -33.43 4.75 1.55
CA LEU A 310 -32.95 5.01 2.91
C LEU A 310 -33.90 5.94 3.66
N ASP A 311 -34.53 6.88 2.98
CA ASP A 311 -35.55 7.77 3.57
C ASP A 311 -36.79 7.01 4.04
N THR A 312 -37.04 5.82 3.47
CA THR A 312 -38.12 4.95 3.90
C THR A 312 -37.68 3.93 4.95
N ARG A 313 -36.42 3.75 5.33
CA ARG A 313 -36.04 2.76 6.35
C ARG A 313 -35.68 3.42 7.68
N PRO A 314 -35.95 2.78 8.83
CA PRO A 314 -35.49 3.28 10.11
C PRO A 314 -33.96 3.43 10.13
N HIS A 315 -33.46 4.62 10.45
CA HIS A 315 -32.03 4.93 10.34
C HIS A 315 -31.57 5.97 11.36
N PHE A 316 -30.26 6.05 11.60
CA PHE A 316 -29.63 7.11 12.37
C PHE A 316 -29.01 8.14 11.45
N VAL A 317 -29.12 9.40 11.83
CA VAL A 317 -28.49 10.55 11.18
C VAL A 317 -27.46 11.16 12.12
N SER A 318 -26.25 11.43 11.62
CA SER A 318 -25.25 12.22 12.34
C SER A 318 -25.51 13.72 12.12
N VAL A 319 -25.60 14.48 13.22
CA VAL A 319 -25.74 15.94 13.19
C VAL A 319 -24.35 16.55 13.26
N LYS A 320 -23.86 17.12 12.14
CA LYS A 320 -22.59 17.86 12.12
C LYS A 320 -22.83 19.35 12.35
N SER A 321 -21.84 20.02 12.95
CA SER A 321 -21.81 21.48 13.17
C SER A 321 -21.95 22.32 11.89
N SER A 322 -21.85 21.70 10.71
CA SER A 322 -21.95 22.34 9.38
C SER A 322 -23.37 22.34 8.80
N GLY A 323 -24.38 21.86 9.54
CA GLY A 323 -25.79 21.90 9.10
C GLY A 323 -26.19 20.93 7.98
N GLN A 324 -25.35 19.94 7.65
CA GLN A 324 -25.69 18.87 6.70
C GLN A 324 -25.88 17.54 7.43
N ASP A 325 -27.13 17.07 7.45
CA ASP A 325 -27.52 15.76 7.95
C ASP A 325 -26.95 14.64 7.07
N ARG A 326 -26.34 13.62 7.69
CA ARG A 326 -25.83 12.42 7.00
C ARG A 326 -26.32 11.17 7.69
N ILE A 327 -26.90 10.25 6.94
CA ILE A 327 -27.26 8.91 7.43
C ILE A 327 -25.99 8.20 7.89
N ALA A 328 -25.94 7.89 9.18
CA ALA A 328 -24.84 7.22 9.84
C ALA A 328 -24.99 5.69 9.78
N TYR A 329 -26.22 5.19 9.93
CA TYR A 329 -26.49 3.75 9.95
C TYR A 329 -27.96 3.45 9.65
N VAL A 330 -28.24 2.35 8.96
CA VAL A 330 -29.59 1.91 8.61
C VAL A 330 -29.92 0.69 9.44
N LEU A 331 -31.06 0.70 10.14
CA LEU A 331 -31.50 -0.44 10.92
C LEU A 331 -32.16 -1.48 9.98
N ASN A 332 -31.50 -2.62 9.81
CA ASN A 332 -31.86 -3.64 8.82
C ASN A 332 -31.76 -5.08 9.34
N ALA A 333 -31.74 -5.26 10.66
CA ALA A 333 -31.66 -6.56 11.31
C ALA A 333 -32.46 -6.53 12.62
N ASP A 334 -32.94 -7.71 13.04
CA ASP A 334 -33.72 -7.87 14.27
C ASP A 334 -32.93 -7.49 15.52
N GLU A 335 -31.61 -7.69 15.50
CA GLU A 335 -30.70 -7.25 16.55
C GLU A 335 -29.43 -6.66 15.95
N ILE A 336 -29.06 -5.47 16.42
CA ILE A 336 -27.90 -4.70 15.95
C ILE A 336 -27.03 -4.34 17.15
N LEU A 337 -25.81 -4.85 17.18
CA LEU A 337 -24.81 -4.45 18.17
C LEU A 337 -24.16 -3.13 17.78
N ILE A 338 -23.90 -2.29 18.79
CA ILE A 338 -23.29 -0.96 18.65
C ILE A 338 -22.03 -0.89 19.51
N GLY A 339 -20.92 -0.40 18.95
CA GLY A 339 -19.69 -0.19 19.71
C GLY A 339 -18.51 0.25 18.87
N ARG A 340 -17.35 0.48 19.50
CA ARG A 340 -16.16 1.01 18.80
C ARG A 340 -15.35 -0.02 18.02
N THR A 341 -15.57 -1.31 18.23
CA THR A 341 -14.81 -2.37 17.53
C THR A 341 -15.55 -2.90 16.31
N LEU A 342 -14.82 -3.44 15.34
CA LEU A 342 -15.36 -3.96 14.07
C LEU A 342 -16.31 -5.16 14.20
N ASN A 343 -16.45 -5.75 15.40
CA ASN A 343 -17.36 -6.87 15.65
C ASN A 343 -18.83 -6.43 15.88
N ASN A 344 -19.13 -5.12 15.81
CA ASN A 344 -20.47 -4.58 15.96
C ASN A 344 -21.11 -4.29 14.59
N GLY A 345 -22.44 -4.35 14.52
CA GLY A 345 -23.19 -3.99 13.32
C GLY A 345 -23.08 -2.50 13.01
N PHE A 346 -23.23 -1.65 14.02
CA PHE A 346 -23.00 -0.22 13.94
C PHE A 346 -21.71 0.16 14.68
N VAL A 347 -20.64 0.41 13.91
CA VAL A 347 -19.32 0.78 14.45
C VAL A 347 -19.22 2.29 14.60
N ILE A 348 -18.96 2.75 15.82
CA ILE A 348 -18.76 4.17 16.13
C ILE A 348 -17.32 4.38 16.58
N GLU A 349 -16.50 4.97 15.72
CA GLU A 349 -15.10 5.30 16.02
C GLU A 349 -15.00 6.54 16.90
N HIS A 350 -15.36 6.39 18.18
CA HIS A 350 -15.24 7.45 19.16
C HIS A 350 -14.66 6.92 20.49
N PRO A 351 -13.65 7.58 21.10
CA PRO A 351 -13.01 7.11 22.33
C PRO A 351 -13.95 6.88 23.51
N SER A 352 -15.06 7.63 23.58
CA SER A 352 -16.07 7.47 24.63
C SER A 352 -17.02 6.28 24.41
N VAL A 353 -16.97 5.61 23.26
CA VAL A 353 -17.84 4.47 22.97
C VAL A 353 -17.14 3.18 23.39
N SER A 354 -17.85 2.28 24.06
CA SER A 354 -17.30 1.02 24.57
C SER A 354 -17.10 0.02 23.42
N LYS A 355 -16.26 -1.00 23.62
CA LYS A 355 -16.00 -2.03 22.57
C LYS A 355 -17.31 -2.66 22.09
N LYS A 356 -18.15 -3.07 23.05
CA LYS A 356 -19.57 -3.39 22.89
C LYS A 356 -20.31 -2.43 23.83
N HIS A 357 -21.13 -1.53 23.29
CA HIS A 357 -21.65 -0.38 24.02
C HIS A 357 -23.16 -0.48 24.24
N ALA A 358 -23.90 -0.70 23.17
CA ALA A 358 -25.35 -0.84 23.21
C ALA A 358 -25.78 -1.91 22.20
N ARG A 359 -27.05 -2.28 22.26
CA ARG A 359 -27.71 -3.03 21.19
C ARG A 359 -29.05 -2.39 20.88
N ILE A 360 -29.51 -2.58 19.66
CA ILE A 360 -30.84 -2.22 19.23
C ILE A 360 -31.57 -3.48 18.82
N VAL A 361 -32.82 -3.61 19.24
CA VAL A 361 -33.68 -4.76 18.94
C VAL A 361 -34.94 -4.26 18.24
N ALA A 362 -35.34 -4.95 17.19
CA ALA A 362 -36.62 -4.73 16.52
C ALA A 362 -37.76 -5.37 17.34
N GLU A 363 -38.80 -4.59 17.60
CA GLU A 363 -40.04 -5.01 18.25
C GLU A 363 -41.22 -4.66 17.32
N GLY A 364 -41.51 -5.55 16.37
CA GLY A 364 -42.47 -5.28 15.31
C GLY A 364 -41.97 -4.18 14.37
N GLU A 365 -42.72 -3.08 14.24
CA GLU A 365 -42.33 -1.91 13.43
C GLU A 365 -41.49 -0.88 14.18
N ALA A 366 -41.22 -1.10 15.48
CA ALA A 366 -40.45 -0.18 16.31
C ALA A 366 -39.08 -0.76 16.70
N TYR A 367 -38.18 0.12 17.15
CA TYR A 367 -36.87 -0.27 17.65
C TYR A 367 -36.70 0.18 19.10
N SER A 368 -36.08 -0.67 19.91
CA SER A 368 -35.68 -0.38 21.29
C SER A 368 -34.16 -0.43 21.41
N VAL A 369 -33.57 0.51 22.14
CA VAL A 369 -32.14 0.56 22.43
C VAL A 369 -31.89 0.11 23.87
N PHE A 370 -30.88 -0.74 24.05
CA PHE A 370 -30.44 -1.28 25.34
C PHE A 370 -28.96 -0.96 25.55
N ASP A 371 -28.62 -0.34 26.67
CA ASP A 371 -27.22 -0.16 27.07
C ASP A 371 -26.67 -1.49 27.61
N LEU A 372 -25.47 -1.87 27.17
CA LEU A 372 -24.83 -3.14 27.54
C LEU A 372 -23.82 -2.99 28.68
N GLY A 373 -24.06 -2.06 29.62
CA GLY A 373 -23.13 -1.75 30.70
C GLY A 373 -21.98 -0.87 30.23
N SER A 374 -22.26 0.10 29.37
CA SER A 374 -21.23 0.94 28.77
C SER A 374 -20.61 1.93 29.76
N SER A 375 -19.33 2.25 29.56
CA SER A 375 -18.55 3.07 30.50
C SER A 375 -19.05 4.51 30.58
N ASN A 376 -19.55 5.06 29.47
CA ASN A 376 -20.04 6.44 29.41
C ASN A 376 -21.57 6.53 29.31
N GLY A 377 -22.28 5.39 29.24
CA GLY A 377 -23.73 5.32 29.11
C GLY A 377 -24.27 5.64 27.72
N THR A 378 -25.51 5.17 27.51
CA THR A 378 -26.39 5.52 26.40
C THR A 378 -27.45 6.51 26.88
N PHE A 379 -27.80 7.49 26.05
CA PHE A 379 -28.80 8.51 26.37
C PHE A 379 -29.81 8.64 25.23
N VAL A 380 -31.07 8.89 25.58
CA VAL A 380 -32.14 9.24 24.64
C VAL A 380 -32.78 10.54 25.11
N ASN A 381 -32.85 11.56 24.25
CA ASN A 381 -33.33 12.92 24.55
C ASN A 381 -32.70 13.50 25.83
N GLY A 382 -31.38 13.33 25.97
CA GLY A 382 -30.60 13.84 27.11
C GLY A 382 -30.69 13.01 28.40
N LYS A 383 -31.63 12.06 28.52
CA LYS A 383 -31.77 11.19 29.70
C LYS A 383 -30.94 9.92 29.53
N ARG A 384 -30.18 9.53 30.56
CA ARG A 384 -29.43 8.26 30.57
C ARG A 384 -30.41 7.09 30.68
N ILE A 385 -30.23 6.06 29.87
CA ILE A 385 -31.13 4.90 29.82
C ILE A 385 -30.37 3.59 30.05
N SER A 386 -31.06 2.60 30.59
CA SER A 386 -30.69 1.18 30.46
C SER A 386 -31.41 0.56 29.25
N GLU A 387 -32.63 1.02 29.00
CA GLU A 387 -33.50 0.63 27.89
C GLU A 387 -34.42 1.79 27.52
N ALA A 388 -34.68 1.98 26.22
CA ALA A 388 -35.67 2.94 25.75
C ALA A 388 -36.19 2.59 24.35
N LYS A 389 -37.48 2.82 24.12
CA LYS A 389 -38.08 2.76 22.77
C LYS A 389 -37.68 3.99 21.97
N LEU A 390 -37.29 3.79 20.71
CA LEU A 390 -36.91 4.85 19.79
C LEU A 390 -38.15 5.43 19.09
N VAL A 391 -38.27 6.75 19.13
CA VAL A 391 -39.34 7.53 18.50
C VAL A 391 -38.73 8.40 17.42
N ASP A 392 -39.41 8.57 16.27
CA ASP A 392 -38.94 9.42 15.19
C ASP A 392 -38.49 10.80 15.70
N GLY A 393 -37.32 11.26 15.24
CA GLY A 393 -36.72 12.53 15.63
C GLY A 393 -36.03 12.54 16.99
N CYS A 394 -36.04 11.45 17.77
CA CYS A 394 -35.36 11.44 19.06
C CYS A 394 -33.83 11.51 18.92
N GLU A 395 -33.18 12.25 19.81
CA GLU A 395 -31.72 12.30 19.89
C GLU A 395 -31.21 11.12 20.69
N VAL A 396 -30.32 10.33 20.09
CA VAL A 396 -29.67 9.18 20.72
C VAL A 396 -28.19 9.43 20.80
N ARG A 397 -27.62 9.30 22.01
CA ARG A 397 -26.21 9.53 22.26
C ARG A 397 -25.54 8.31 22.88
N PHE A 398 -24.46 7.85 22.24
CA PHE A 398 -23.60 6.77 22.73
C PHE A 398 -22.29 7.36 23.25
N GLY A 399 -22.14 7.46 24.58
CA GLY A 399 -21.08 8.26 25.20
C GLY A 399 -21.18 9.74 24.80
N ARG A 400 -20.34 10.21 23.86
CA ARG A 400 -20.33 11.59 23.33
C ARG A 400 -20.67 11.65 21.83
N ALA A 401 -21.02 10.53 21.20
CA ALA A 401 -21.41 10.50 19.79
C ALA A 401 -22.94 10.67 19.69
N ASN A 402 -23.40 11.74 19.05
CA ASN A 402 -24.82 12.09 18.93
C ASN A 402 -25.38 11.72 17.56
N TYR A 403 -26.59 11.19 17.58
CA TYR A 403 -27.35 10.80 16.40
C TYR A 403 -28.82 11.19 16.58
N VAL A 404 -29.54 11.36 15.48
CA VAL A 404 -31.00 11.49 15.47
C VAL A 404 -31.57 10.23 14.85
N TYR A 405 -32.53 9.60 15.52
CA TYR A 405 -33.25 8.47 14.97
C TYR A 405 -34.34 8.96 14.02
N ARG A 406 -34.46 8.33 12.86
CA ARG A 406 -35.56 8.49 11.93
C ARG A 406 -36.30 7.18 11.77
N ALA A 407 -37.61 7.19 11.96
CA ALA A 407 -38.47 6.03 11.75
C ALA A 407 -38.78 5.85 10.24
N HIS A 408 -39.42 4.73 9.91
CA HIS A 408 -39.96 4.48 8.57
C HIS A 408 -40.97 5.59 8.21
N SER A 409 -40.67 6.39 7.17
CA SER A 409 -41.65 7.30 6.57
C SER A 409 -42.27 6.63 5.34
N PRO A 410 -43.59 6.34 5.31
CA PRO A 410 -44.25 6.00 4.06
C PRO A 410 -44.25 7.26 3.17
N THR A 411 -43.68 7.16 1.97
CA THR A 411 -43.70 8.25 0.98
C THR A 411 -45.14 8.56 0.57
N THR A 412 -45.61 9.77 0.87
CA THR A 412 -46.76 10.37 0.17
C THR A 412 -46.34 10.71 -1.26
N GLU A 413 -46.98 10.09 -2.26
CA GLU A 413 -46.75 10.44 -3.67
C GLU A 413 -47.16 11.90 -3.95
N PRO A 414 -46.32 12.71 -4.61
CA PRO A 414 -46.72 14.00 -5.13
C PRO A 414 -47.32 13.82 -6.54
N GLY A 415 -48.65 13.92 -6.66
CA GLY A 415 -49.30 14.18 -7.95
C GLY A 415 -50.45 13.27 -8.37
N ALA A 416 -51.54 13.23 -7.59
CA ALA A 416 -52.87 12.98 -8.16
C ALA A 416 -53.56 14.33 -8.34
N SER A 417 -53.47 14.89 -9.55
CA SER A 417 -54.29 16.03 -9.96
C SER A 417 -55.76 15.59 -9.94
N VAL A 418 -56.52 16.08 -8.96
CA VAL A 418 -57.97 16.05 -8.98
C VAL A 418 -58.42 17.15 -9.94
N THR A 419 -58.76 16.78 -11.17
CA THR A 419 -59.60 17.62 -12.02
C THR A 419 -61.05 17.30 -11.70
N GLY A 420 -61.70 18.22 -11.00
CA GLY A 420 -63.16 18.36 -10.99
C GLY A 420 -63.64 19.21 -12.16
#